data_AF-A0A3B9SZC2-F1
#
_entry.id   AF-A0A3B9SZC2-F1
#
_cell.length_a   1.000
_cell.length_b   1.000
_cell.length_c   1.000
_cell.angle_alpha   90.00
_cell.angle_beta   90.00
_cell.angle_gamma   90.00
#
_symmetry.space_group_name_H-M   'P 1'
#
loop_
_entity.id
_entity.type
_entity.pdbx_description
1 polymer ?
#
loop_
_entity_poly.entity_id
_entity_poly.type
_entity_poly.pdbx_seq_one_letter_code
_entity_poly.pdbx_strand_id
1 'polypeptide(L)'
;FMQQTGEGSMKINSPFPPDTSVVTSMDALLRITQLISERKPMDLTPGEAKYVYDYICKHQLHGEEARAAHAQQARSYKLNARKALMQQICPECLSPLTQVATPTANYWVCSRYPDCQYTHKM
;
A
#
# COMPACT_ATOMS: atom_id res chain seq x y z
N PHE A 1 -25.07 -43.78 2.22
CA PHE A 1 -24.30 -44.03 3.45
C PHE A 1 -24.33 -42.78 4.30
N MET A 2 -24.99 -42.88 5.46
CA MET A 2 -24.97 -41.88 6.54
C MET A 2 -23.51 -41.59 6.94
N GLN A 3 -23.11 -40.40 7.42
CA GLN A 3 -23.74 -39.64 8.50
C GLN A 3 -23.19 -38.19 8.52
N GLN A 4 -24.05 -37.22 8.86
CA GLN A 4 -23.63 -35.92 9.39
C GLN A 4 -23.15 -36.10 10.85
N THR A 5 -22.13 -35.36 11.28
CA THR A 5 -22.00 -34.69 12.60
C THR A 5 -20.81 -33.72 12.50
N GLY A 6 -20.83 -32.47 12.94
CA GLY A 6 -21.88 -31.66 13.54
C GLY A 6 -21.58 -30.18 13.28
N GLU A 7 -22.65 -29.40 13.29
CA GLU A 7 -22.63 -27.95 13.17
C GLU A 7 -21.85 -27.34 14.35
N GLY A 8 -20.73 -26.69 14.05
CA GLY A 8 -20.01 -25.83 14.98
C GLY A 8 -19.88 -24.44 14.37
N SER A 9 -21.00 -23.75 14.13
CA SER A 9 -20.95 -22.36 13.68
C SER A 9 -20.53 -21.47 14.85
N MET A 10 -19.26 -21.03 14.83
CA MET A 10 -18.79 -20.02 15.77
C MET A 10 -19.43 -18.69 15.37
N LYS A 11 -20.43 -18.24 16.14
CA LYS A 11 -21.12 -16.97 15.91
C LYS A 11 -20.20 -15.81 16.31
N ILE A 12 -19.51 -15.24 15.32
CA ILE A 12 -18.84 -13.95 15.43
C ILE A 12 -19.85 -12.89 14.94
N ASN A 13 -19.93 -11.72 15.60
CA ASN A 13 -20.72 -10.56 15.12
C ASN A 13 -20.10 -9.99 13.82
N SER A 14 -20.17 -10.76 12.75
CA SER A 14 -19.75 -10.44 11.38
C SER A 14 -20.79 -11.07 10.44
N PRO A 15 -21.34 -10.33 9.47
CA PRO A 15 -22.32 -10.87 8.54
C PRO A 15 -21.74 -11.88 7.53
N PHE A 16 -20.42 -12.16 7.55
CA PHE A 16 -19.77 -13.11 6.64
C PHE A 16 -18.88 -14.12 7.39
N PRO A 17 -18.86 -15.41 6.96
CA PRO A 17 -17.95 -16.43 7.49
C PRO A 17 -16.52 -16.24 6.94
N PRO A 18 -15.45 -16.31 7.76
CA PRO A 18 -14.08 -16.23 7.25
C PRO A 18 -13.62 -17.57 6.68
N ASP A 19 -13.85 -17.80 5.38
CA ASP A 19 -13.55 -19.09 4.73
C ASP A 19 -12.17 -19.15 4.03
N THR A 20 -11.29 -18.17 4.21
CA THR A 20 -9.98 -18.21 3.52
C THR A 20 -8.85 -17.57 4.32
N SER A 21 -7.90 -18.41 4.74
CA SER A 21 -6.57 -17.98 5.18
C SER A 21 -5.58 -18.08 4.00
N VAL A 22 -5.06 -16.96 3.53
CA VAL A 22 -3.94 -16.95 2.58
C VAL A 22 -2.66 -17.18 3.37
N VAL A 23 -2.09 -18.37 3.25
CA VAL A 23 -0.80 -18.73 3.87
C VAL A 23 0.34 -18.47 2.91
N THR A 24 1.38 -17.81 3.41
CA THR A 24 2.55 -17.40 2.61
C THR A 24 3.58 -18.52 2.43
N SER A 25 3.45 -19.63 3.15
CA SER A 25 4.34 -20.80 3.06
C SER A 25 3.68 -22.05 3.65
N MET A 26 4.19 -23.23 3.29
CA MET A 26 3.75 -24.51 3.86
C MET A 26 3.99 -24.57 5.38
N ASP A 27 5.10 -24.00 5.88
CA ASP A 27 5.38 -23.92 7.31
C ASP A 27 4.37 -23.04 8.06
N ALA A 28 3.85 -21.99 7.43
CA ALA A 28 2.79 -21.18 8.01
C ALA A 28 1.48 -21.97 8.09
N LEU A 29 1.16 -22.76 7.06
CA LEU A 29 -0.01 -23.63 7.06
C LEU A 29 0.08 -24.70 8.15
N LEU A 30 1.21 -25.41 8.26
CA LEU A 30 1.41 -26.46 9.26
C LEU A 30 1.26 -25.92 10.69
N ARG A 31 1.80 -24.72 10.97
CA ARG A 31 1.63 -24.04 12.26
C ARG A 31 0.17 -23.72 12.57
N ILE A 32 -0.58 -23.18 11.60
CA ILE A 32 -2.00 -22.88 11.76
C ILE A 32 -2.80 -24.17 12.02
N THR A 33 -2.56 -25.22 11.22
CA THR A 33 -3.20 -26.51 11.38
C THR A 33 -2.93 -27.12 12.76
N GLN A 34 -1.70 -26.99 13.25
CA GLN A 34 -1.32 -27.43 14.60
C GLN A 34 -2.08 -26.65 15.68
N LEU A 35 -2.15 -25.31 15.59
CA LEU A 35 -2.91 -24.49 16.55
C LEU A 35 -4.41 -24.81 16.56
N ILE A 36 -5.00 -25.09 15.39
CA ILE A 36 -6.41 -25.51 15.26
C ILE A 36 -6.62 -26.90 15.89
N SER A 37 -5.71 -27.84 15.61
CA SER A 37 -5.71 -29.21 16.15
C SER A 37 -5.60 -29.22 17.68
N GLU A 38 -4.72 -28.38 18.24
CA GLU A 38 -4.44 -28.30 19.68
C GLU A 38 -5.58 -27.65 20.49
N ARG A 39 -6.58 -27.03 19.82
CA ARG A 39 -7.69 -26.28 20.43
C ARG A 39 -7.27 -25.36 21.57
N LYS A 40 -6.08 -24.74 21.49
CA LYS A 40 -5.64 -23.83 22.53
C LYS A 40 -6.54 -22.59 22.49
N PRO A 41 -7.36 -22.33 23.52
CA PRO A 41 -8.28 -21.21 23.47
C PRO A 41 -7.46 -19.91 23.53
N MET A 42 -7.70 -18.99 22.59
CA MET A 42 -7.26 -17.61 22.73
C MET A 42 -8.21 -16.91 23.68
N ASP A 43 -8.07 -17.18 24.97
CA ASP A 43 -8.86 -16.52 26.02
C ASP A 43 -8.25 -15.15 26.30
N LEU A 44 -8.67 -14.15 25.51
CA LEU A 44 -8.41 -12.75 25.87
C LEU A 44 -9.46 -12.32 26.88
N THR A 45 -9.01 -11.65 27.95
CA THR A 45 -9.94 -10.90 28.80
C THR A 45 -10.60 -9.78 27.98
N PRO A 46 -11.81 -9.32 28.36
CA PRO A 46 -12.46 -8.21 27.67
C PRO A 46 -11.59 -6.94 27.58
N GLY A 47 -10.72 -6.71 28.56
CA GLY A 47 -9.78 -5.59 28.57
C GLY A 47 -8.67 -5.74 27.52
N GLU A 48 -8.09 -6.94 27.41
CA GLU A 48 -7.05 -7.22 26.40
C GLU A 48 -7.62 -7.18 24.98
N ALA A 49 -8.81 -7.74 24.77
CA ALA A 49 -9.49 -7.67 23.48
C ALA A 49 -9.77 -6.23 23.06
N LYS A 50 -10.23 -5.38 24.00
CA LYS A 50 -10.42 -3.95 23.76
C LYS A 50 -9.12 -3.23 23.42
N TYR A 51 -8.04 -3.52 24.17
CA TYR A 51 -6.72 -2.94 23.89
C TYR A 51 -6.23 -3.29 22.47
N VAL A 52 -6.33 -4.56 22.07
CA VAL A 52 -5.93 -5.00 20.73
C VAL A 52 -6.76 -4.30 19.64
N TYR A 53 -8.08 -4.16 19.86
CA TYR A 53 -8.95 -3.43 18.95
C TYR A 53 -8.55 -1.96 18.81
N ASP A 54 -8.41 -1.25 19.94
CA ASP A 54 -8.04 0.16 19.97
C ASP A 54 -6.67 0.39 19.30
N TYR A 55 -5.72 -0.52 19.53
CA TYR A 55 -4.42 -0.52 18.87
C TYR A 55 -4.56 -0.66 17.35
N ILE A 56 -5.29 -1.67 16.87
CA ILE A 56 -5.49 -1.89 15.43
C ILE A 56 -6.12 -0.66 14.78
N CYS A 57 -7.19 -0.12 15.36
CA CYS A 57 -7.85 1.07 14.85
C CYS A 57 -6.90 2.26 14.79
N LYS A 58 -6.14 2.52 15.86
CA LYS A 58 -5.14 3.60 15.88
C LYS A 58 -4.13 3.44 14.75
N HIS A 59 -3.55 2.25 14.58
CA HIS A 59 -2.56 2.00 13.53
C HIS A 59 -3.13 2.07 12.11
N GLN A 60 -4.38 1.65 11.92
CA GLN A 60 -5.08 1.80 10.64
C GLN A 60 -5.30 3.28 10.29
N LEU A 61 -5.74 4.09 11.25
CA LEU A 61 -5.92 5.55 11.09
C LEU A 61 -4.61 6.25 10.74
N HIS A 62 -3.53 6.00 11.50
CA HIS A 62 -2.21 6.58 11.19
C HIS A 62 -1.72 6.15 9.80
N GLY A 63 -2.00 4.89 9.41
CA GLY A 63 -1.68 4.39 8.08
C GLY A 63 -2.50 5.09 6.98
N GLU A 64 -3.77 5.39 7.23
CA GLU A 64 -4.62 6.16 6.31
C GLU A 64 -4.12 7.59 6.15
N GLU A 65 -3.82 8.28 7.25
CA GLU A 65 -3.25 9.63 7.26
C GLU A 65 -1.92 9.69 6.49
N ALA A 66 -1.00 8.74 6.74
CA ALA A 66 0.27 8.67 6.04
C ALA A 66 0.09 8.44 4.53
N ARG A 67 -0.83 7.55 4.12
CA ARG A 67 -1.15 7.32 2.71
C ARG A 67 -1.78 8.56 2.07
N ALA A 68 -2.68 9.25 2.78
CA ALA A 68 -3.32 10.48 2.32
C ALA A 68 -2.29 11.62 2.14
N ALA A 69 -1.39 11.79 3.10
CA ALA A 69 -0.30 12.76 3.04
C ALA A 69 0.64 12.48 1.85
N HIS A 70 1.06 11.22 1.68
CA HIS A 70 1.89 10.82 0.54
C HIS A 70 1.16 11.07 -0.80
N ALA A 71 -0.13 10.75 -0.88
CA ALA A 71 -0.93 11.02 -2.08
C ALA A 71 -1.02 12.53 -2.37
N GLN A 72 -1.18 13.38 -1.35
CA GLN A 72 -1.17 14.83 -1.49
C GLN A 72 0.20 15.34 -1.96
N GLN A 73 1.29 14.86 -1.38
CA GLN A 73 2.66 15.21 -1.78
C GLN A 73 2.94 14.80 -3.24
N ALA A 74 2.52 13.60 -3.65
CA ALA A 74 2.68 13.16 -5.03
C ALA A 74 1.87 14.04 -6.01
N ARG A 75 0.66 14.46 -5.62
CA ARG A 75 -0.16 15.41 -6.41
C ARG A 75 0.52 16.77 -6.52
N SER A 76 1.05 17.30 -5.42
CA SER A 76 1.72 18.60 -5.43
C SER A 76 3.01 18.58 -6.27
N TYR A 77 3.80 17.51 -6.18
CA TYR A 77 4.98 17.30 -7.03
C TYR A 77 4.61 17.31 -8.52
N LYS A 78 3.59 16.54 -8.93
CA LYS A 78 3.14 16.52 -10.33
C LYS A 78 2.69 17.91 -10.82
N LEU A 79 1.96 18.64 -9.99
CA LEU A 79 1.51 19.99 -10.33
C LEU A 79 2.69 20.95 -10.48
N ASN A 80 3.63 20.91 -9.55
CA ASN A 80 4.82 21.77 -9.57
C ASN A 80 5.73 21.41 -10.75
N ALA A 81 5.90 20.12 -11.06
CA ALA A 81 6.67 19.68 -12.21
C ALA A 81 6.05 20.17 -13.52
N ARG A 82 4.72 20.11 -13.65
CA ARG A 82 3.99 20.67 -14.80
C ARG A 82 4.20 22.19 -14.91
N LYS A 83 4.12 22.91 -13.79
CA LYS A 83 4.38 24.38 -13.76
C LYS A 83 5.82 24.71 -14.16
N ALA A 84 6.80 23.98 -13.64
CA ALA A 84 8.21 24.15 -13.98
C ALA A 84 8.43 23.90 -15.48
N LEU A 85 7.84 22.85 -16.04
CA LEU A 85 7.87 22.56 -17.48
C LEU A 85 7.28 23.70 -18.32
N MET A 86 6.15 24.28 -17.90
CA MET A 86 5.56 25.45 -18.58
C MET A 86 6.48 26.68 -18.56
N GLN A 87 7.34 26.78 -17.54
CA GLN A 87 8.36 27.83 -17.41
C GLN A 87 9.71 27.43 -18.03
N GLN A 88 9.79 26.27 -18.70
CA GLN A 88 11.02 25.72 -19.28
C GLN A 88 12.12 25.49 -18.22
N ILE A 89 11.72 25.11 -17.00
CA ILE A 89 12.61 24.81 -15.88
C ILE A 89 12.52 23.31 -15.55
N CYS A 90 13.67 22.68 -15.31
CA CYS A 90 13.77 21.28 -14.92
C CYS A 90 13.16 21.07 -13.51
N PRO A 91 12.22 20.14 -13.33
CA PRO A 91 11.57 19.93 -12.04
C PRO A 91 12.44 19.19 -11.01
N GLU A 92 13.49 18.50 -11.43
CA GLU A 92 14.39 17.78 -10.53
C GLU A 92 15.48 18.69 -9.96
N CYS A 93 15.98 19.60 -10.79
CA CYS A 93 17.24 20.27 -10.52
C CYS A 93 17.15 21.80 -10.69
N LEU A 94 15.99 22.33 -11.10
CA LEU A 94 15.68 23.76 -11.25
C LEU A 94 16.53 24.52 -12.29
N SER A 95 17.31 23.81 -13.11
CA SER A 95 18.05 24.42 -14.22
C SER A 95 17.17 24.58 -15.46
N PRO A 96 17.50 25.49 -16.38
CA PRO A 96 16.75 25.65 -17.63
C PRO A 96 16.70 24.37 -18.46
N LEU A 97 15.61 24.17 -19.19
CA LEU A 97 15.45 23.10 -20.16
C LEU A 97 15.82 23.61 -21.56
N THR A 98 16.46 22.74 -22.33
CA THR A 98 16.80 22.96 -23.74
C THR A 98 15.91 22.10 -24.60
N GLN A 99 15.42 22.65 -25.71
CA GLN A 99 14.65 21.89 -26.70
C GLN A 99 15.59 21.12 -27.63
N VAL A 100 15.33 19.83 -27.79
CA VAL A 100 16.02 18.94 -28.73
C VAL A 100 14.98 18.29 -29.63
N ALA A 101 15.19 18.36 -30.94
CA ALA A 101 14.34 17.71 -31.92
C ALA A 101 14.98 16.40 -32.40
N THR A 102 14.19 15.34 -32.47
CA THR A 102 14.52 14.13 -33.21
C THR A 102 13.60 14.04 -34.44
N PRO A 103 13.90 13.17 -35.43
CA PRO A 103 13.02 13.00 -36.58
C PRO A 103 11.57 12.60 -36.24
N THR A 104 11.34 12.05 -35.04
CA THR A 104 10.05 11.51 -34.62
C THR A 104 9.34 12.34 -33.55
N ALA A 105 10.04 13.19 -32.79
CA ALA A 105 9.44 14.00 -31.74
C ALA A 105 10.38 15.10 -31.23
N ASN A 106 9.79 16.07 -30.51
CA ASN A 106 10.54 17.09 -29.77
C ASN A 106 10.61 16.73 -28.28
N TYR A 107 11.71 17.11 -27.65
CA TYR A 107 12.00 16.82 -26.26
C TYR A 107 12.53 18.05 -25.54
N TRP A 108 12.14 18.20 -24.29
CA TRP A 108 12.87 19.00 -23.31
C TRP A 108 13.95 18.14 -22.67
N VAL A 109 15.18 18.66 -22.65
CA VAL A 109 16.34 18.04 -22.02
C VAL A 109 16.94 19.02 -21.02
N CYS A 110 17.39 18.53 -19.86
CA CYS A 110 18.05 19.40 -18.89
C CYS A 110 19.37 19.97 -19.43
N SER A 111 19.58 21.28 -19.24
CA SER A 111 20.84 21.95 -19.61
C SER A 111 22.06 21.44 -18.85
N ARG A 112 21.87 20.78 -17.71
CA ARG A 112 22.95 20.17 -16.90
C ARG A 112 23.24 18.72 -17.26
N TYR A 113 22.75 18.21 -18.38
CA TYR A 113 23.16 16.88 -18.84
C TYR A 113 24.70 16.83 -18.99
N PRO A 114 25.40 15.82 -18.45
CA PRO A 114 24.91 14.53 -17.93
C PRO A 114 24.59 14.47 -16.43
N ASP A 115 24.91 15.51 -15.64
CA ASP A 115 24.71 15.54 -14.18
C ASP A 115 23.22 15.46 -13.78
N CYS A 116 22.33 15.93 -14.64
CA CYS A 116 20.89 15.74 -14.53
C CYS A 116 20.35 15.17 -15.83
N GLN A 117 19.83 13.94 -15.78
CA GLN A 117 19.35 13.17 -16.94
C GLN A 117 17.86 13.36 -17.22
N TYR A 118 17.26 14.41 -16.67
CA TYR A 118 15.86 14.70 -16.88
C TYR A 118 15.56 14.97 -18.37
N THR A 119 14.62 14.20 -18.91
CA THR A 119 14.09 14.36 -20.26
C THR A 119 12.57 14.29 -20.26
N HIS A 120 11.90 15.11 -21.06
CA HIS A 120 10.45 15.14 -21.16
C HIS A 120 10.02 15.35 -22.61
N LYS A 121 9.18 14.45 -23.13
CA LYS A 121 8.64 14.59 -24.48
C LYS A 121 7.67 15.79 -24.54
N MET A 122 7.84 16.66 -25.52
CA MET A 122 6.92 17.77 -25.79
C MET A 122 5.64 17.25 -26.46
#